data_AF-A0A432SAQ1-F1
#
_entry.id   AF-A0A432SAQ1-F1
#
_cell.length_a   1.000
_cell.length_b   1.000
_cell.length_c   1.000
_cell.angle_alpha   90.00
_cell.angle_beta   90.00
_cell.angle_gamma   90.00
#
_symmetry.space_group_name_H-M   'P 1'
#
loop_
_entity.id
_entity.type
_entity.pdbx_description
1 polymer ?
#
loop_
_entity_poly.entity_id
_entity_poly.type
_entity_poly.pdbx_seq_one_letter_code
_entity_poly.pdbx_strand_id
1 'polypeptide(L)'
;MNQAFYTGLTGMKTFQYSLDVTSNNLANINTVGFRADATEFSTLFEETLHTQAASVNAVGLGSQVQTTAMTQSYGSLMGTDSATDLAIAGDGWFGVSSGADTMFTRAGAFTFDADRHLVSYDGMYLLGTLGSNLQGNVMSNIVDTTPLGAPSEQTKMTLPTNLHVNAEPTSYINFSGNLTSSEEVIHQSSTVISPSGEERFLLLEYTKSAQQPQEGITWDIVATLSSKDGADVYATQQGTVQFDARGAILGYTVPSLDNSGVPLTMNLGESFAGVTSIDNVKVSYDSEHDGRAAGDLVGYNINANGEMIASFDNGVSSSVGRVALFHFGNDQ
;
A
#
# COMPACT_ATOMS: atom_id res chain seq x y z
N MET A 1 -45.61 -31.91 44.30
CA MET A 1 -44.34 -32.67 44.42
C MET A 1 -43.57 -32.79 43.10
N ASN A 2 -44.20 -32.71 41.92
CA ASN A 2 -43.48 -32.77 40.63
C ASN A 2 -42.66 -31.51 40.31
N GLN A 3 -43.16 -30.31 40.65
CA GLN A 3 -42.55 -29.03 40.23
C GLN A 3 -41.09 -28.85 40.71
N ALA A 4 -40.78 -29.15 41.98
CA ALA A 4 -39.42 -29.00 42.52
C ALA A 4 -38.39 -29.92 41.83
N PHE A 5 -38.78 -31.14 41.45
CA PHE A 5 -37.91 -32.06 40.68
C PHE A 5 -37.68 -31.57 39.25
N TYR A 6 -38.71 -31.01 38.59
CA TYR A 6 -38.57 -30.41 37.27
C TYR A 6 -37.69 -29.15 37.29
N THR A 7 -37.85 -28.29 38.29
CA THR A 7 -36.98 -27.12 38.50
C THR A 7 -35.52 -27.53 38.77
N GLY A 8 -35.30 -28.56 39.60
CA GLY A 8 -33.95 -29.08 39.84
C GLY A 8 -33.32 -29.72 38.60
N LEU A 9 -34.11 -30.48 37.82
CA LEU A 9 -33.65 -31.11 36.58
C LEU A 9 -33.28 -30.07 35.51
N THR A 10 -34.13 -29.05 35.33
CA THR A 10 -33.87 -27.96 34.36
C THR A 10 -32.63 -27.16 34.76
N GLY A 11 -32.46 -26.85 36.05
CA GLY A 11 -31.24 -26.21 36.57
C GLY A 11 -29.96 -27.00 36.32
N MET A 12 -29.97 -28.32 36.58
CA MET A 12 -28.81 -29.19 36.29
C MET A 12 -28.49 -29.26 34.79
N LYS A 13 -29.51 -29.32 33.93
CA LYS A 13 -29.32 -29.31 32.47
C LYS A 13 -28.69 -28.00 31.98
N THR A 14 -29.19 -26.86 32.46
CA THR A 14 -28.60 -25.54 32.11
C THR A 14 -27.17 -25.41 32.62
N PHE A 15 -26.86 -25.95 33.80
CA PHE A 15 -25.52 -25.92 34.36
C PHE A 15 -24.54 -26.79 33.57
N GLN A 16 -24.93 -28.02 33.21
CA GLN A 16 -24.11 -28.88 32.35
C GLN A 16 -23.79 -28.19 31.03
N TYR A 17 -24.78 -27.56 30.40
CA TYR A 17 -24.59 -26.83 29.15
C TYR A 17 -23.60 -25.67 29.29
N SER A 18 -23.67 -24.92 30.40
CA SER A 18 -22.70 -23.86 30.72
C SER A 18 -21.27 -24.39 30.88
N LEU A 19 -21.12 -25.55 31.53
CA LEU A 19 -19.83 -26.23 31.67
C LEU A 19 -19.28 -26.68 30.32
N ASP A 20 -20.13 -27.18 29.43
CA ASP A 20 -19.71 -27.62 28.09
C ASP A 20 -19.19 -26.44 27.26
N VAL A 21 -19.90 -25.31 27.26
CA VAL A 21 -19.46 -24.08 26.57
C VAL A 21 -18.18 -23.53 27.18
N THR A 22 -18.07 -23.47 28.50
CA THR A 22 -16.85 -23.03 29.18
C THR A 22 -15.67 -23.94 28.86
N SER A 23 -15.89 -25.25 28.81
CA SER A 23 -14.87 -26.24 28.46
C SER A 23 -14.42 -26.08 27.00
N ASN A 24 -15.36 -25.82 26.07
CA ASN A 24 -15.03 -25.53 24.68
C ASN A 24 -14.19 -24.26 24.53
N ASN A 25 -14.55 -23.19 25.25
CA ASN A 25 -13.77 -21.95 25.26
C ASN A 25 -12.35 -22.18 25.81
N LEU A 26 -12.22 -22.94 26.89
CA LEU A 26 -10.91 -23.26 27.48
C LEU A 26 -10.04 -24.11 26.56
N ALA A 27 -10.64 -25.09 25.87
CA ALA A 27 -9.94 -25.93 24.91
C ALA A 27 -9.37 -25.12 23.72
N ASN A 28 -10.06 -24.03 23.34
CA ASN A 28 -9.69 -23.19 22.20
C ASN A 28 -8.98 -21.88 22.58
N ILE A 29 -8.53 -21.72 23.83
CA ILE A 29 -7.89 -20.48 24.30
C ILE A 29 -6.63 -20.10 23.50
N ASN A 30 -5.94 -21.07 22.92
CA ASN A 30 -4.74 -20.86 22.11
C ASN A 30 -5.01 -20.94 20.59
N THR A 31 -6.28 -21.11 20.19
CA THR A 31 -6.66 -21.17 18.77
C THR A 31 -6.77 -19.74 18.22
N VAL A 32 -5.94 -19.43 17.22
CA VAL A 32 -5.94 -18.09 16.59
C VAL A 32 -7.29 -17.82 15.92
N GLY A 33 -7.85 -16.64 16.17
CA GLY A 33 -9.15 -16.24 15.63
C GLY A 33 -10.36 -16.85 16.33
N PHE A 34 -10.17 -17.66 17.38
CA PHE A 34 -11.30 -18.17 18.16
C PHE A 34 -12.06 -17.05 18.88
N ARG A 35 -13.39 -17.13 18.87
CA ARG A 35 -14.28 -16.25 19.62
C ARG A 35 -15.03 -17.09 20.64
N ALA A 36 -14.96 -16.69 21.91
CA ALA A 36 -15.61 -17.41 22.99
C ALA A 36 -17.13 -17.25 22.91
N ASP A 37 -17.86 -18.33 23.19
CA ASP A 37 -19.31 -18.29 23.31
C ASP A 37 -19.73 -18.02 24.75
N ALA A 38 -20.82 -17.27 24.93
CA ALA A 38 -21.47 -17.03 26.20
C ALA A 38 -22.85 -17.68 26.23
N THR A 39 -23.13 -18.48 27.27
CA THR A 39 -24.46 -19.06 27.48
C THR A 39 -25.39 -18.07 28.13
N GLU A 40 -26.55 -17.85 27.52
CA GLU A 40 -27.62 -17.04 28.09
C GLU A 40 -28.75 -17.94 28.60
N PHE A 41 -29.31 -17.58 29.75
CA PHE A 41 -30.40 -18.33 30.38
C PHE A 41 -31.63 -17.45 30.51
N SER A 42 -32.80 -18.07 30.37
CA SER A 42 -34.09 -17.45 30.62
C SER A 42 -34.88 -18.23 31.65
N THR A 43 -35.66 -17.53 32.46
CA THR A 43 -36.56 -18.16 33.44
C THR A 43 -37.86 -18.58 32.76
N LEU A 44 -38.32 -19.80 33.02
CA LEU A 44 -39.64 -20.26 32.63
C LEU A 44 -40.68 -19.72 33.63
N PHE A 45 -41.59 -18.87 33.19
CA PHE A 45 -42.70 -18.38 34.01
C PHE A 45 -43.96 -19.21 33.77
N GLU A 46 -44.75 -19.42 34.82
CA GLU A 46 -46.06 -20.05 34.72
C GLU A 46 -47.07 -19.01 34.22
N GLU A 47 -47.51 -19.09 32.96
CA GLU A 47 -48.65 -18.31 32.50
C GLU A 47 -49.92 -18.94 33.07
N THR A 48 -50.40 -18.45 34.21
CA THR A 48 -51.73 -18.82 34.72
C THR A 48 -52.78 -18.25 33.78
N LEU A 49 -53.17 -19.03 32.77
CA LEU A 49 -54.24 -18.72 31.84
C LEU A 49 -55.59 -18.96 32.53
N HIS A 50 -55.96 -18.14 33.53
CA HIS A 50 -57.27 -18.25 34.17
C HIS A 50 -57.99 -16.92 34.40
N THR A 51 -59.20 -16.89 33.85
CA THR A 51 -60.31 -16.03 34.25
C THR A 51 -60.41 -15.97 35.78
N GLN A 52 -60.27 -14.75 36.31
CA GLN A 52 -60.50 -14.30 37.68
C GLN A 52 -59.41 -14.65 38.72
N ALA A 53 -58.86 -13.57 39.30
CA ALA A 53 -57.90 -13.46 40.40
C ALA A 53 -56.43 -13.81 40.08
N ALA A 54 -55.63 -12.76 39.81
CA ALA A 54 -54.18 -12.84 39.71
C ALA A 54 -53.56 -13.33 41.03
N SER A 55 -52.86 -14.46 40.98
CA SER A 55 -52.05 -14.96 42.09
C SER A 55 -50.71 -14.19 42.14
N VAL A 56 -50.43 -13.54 43.27
CA VAL A 56 -49.20 -12.74 43.50
C VAL A 56 -48.00 -13.62 43.89
N ASN A 57 -48.16 -14.96 43.92
CA ASN A 57 -47.17 -15.94 44.38
C ASN A 57 -46.91 -17.06 43.34
N ALA A 58 -46.85 -16.73 42.05
CA ALA A 58 -46.46 -17.70 41.02
C ALA A 58 -44.96 -18.02 41.13
N VAL A 59 -44.62 -19.28 41.37
CA VAL A 59 -43.23 -19.76 41.45
C VAL A 59 -42.80 -20.20 40.06
N GLY A 60 -41.67 -19.67 39.56
CA GLY A 60 -41.13 -20.01 38.25
C GLY A 60 -40.92 -21.53 38.04
N LEU A 61 -41.10 -21.99 36.82
CA LEU A 61 -41.04 -23.41 36.42
C LEU A 61 -39.61 -23.92 36.19
N GLY A 62 -38.59 -23.06 36.32
CA GLY A 62 -37.17 -23.40 36.17
C GLY A 62 -36.44 -22.45 35.22
N SER A 63 -35.30 -22.91 34.69
CA SER A 63 -34.49 -22.18 33.70
C SER A 63 -34.36 -22.98 32.42
N GLN A 64 -34.24 -22.29 31.29
CA GLN A 64 -33.85 -22.88 30.02
C GLN A 64 -32.68 -22.12 29.42
N VAL A 65 -31.88 -22.81 28.60
CA VAL A 65 -30.89 -22.15 27.76
C VAL A 65 -31.63 -21.35 26.71
N GLN A 66 -31.36 -20.06 26.62
CA GLN A 66 -31.96 -19.16 25.66
C GLN A 66 -31.17 -19.17 24.35
N THR A 67 -29.85 -18.98 24.45
CA THR A 67 -28.94 -18.96 23.29
C THR A 67 -27.49 -19.15 23.72
N THR A 68 -26.63 -19.43 22.74
CA THR A 68 -25.17 -19.28 22.83
C THR A 68 -24.78 -18.14 21.91
N ALA A 69 -24.38 -17.02 22.49
CA ALA A 69 -23.97 -15.85 21.74
C ALA A 69 -22.44 -15.78 21.67
N MET A 70 -21.91 -15.59 20.47
CA MET A 70 -20.49 -15.36 20.26
C MET A 70 -20.07 -14.00 20.82
N THR A 71 -18.94 -13.94 21.52
CA THR A 71 -18.39 -12.67 22.03
C THR A 71 -17.78 -11.81 20.92
N GLN A 72 -18.16 -10.54 20.87
CA GLN A 72 -17.63 -9.56 19.91
C GLN A 72 -16.35 -8.87 20.41
N SER A 73 -15.92 -9.11 21.66
CA SER A 73 -14.64 -8.60 22.18
C SER A 73 -13.42 -9.25 21.52
N TYR A 74 -12.45 -8.45 21.07
CA TYR A 74 -11.20 -8.94 20.50
C TYR A 74 -10.08 -8.98 21.55
N GLY A 75 -9.16 -9.94 21.41
CA GLY A 75 -8.00 -10.07 22.28
C GLY A 75 -6.83 -9.17 21.88
N SER A 76 -5.74 -9.23 22.63
CA SER A 76 -4.50 -8.52 22.28
C SER A 76 -3.90 -9.06 20.98
N LEU A 77 -3.41 -8.15 20.14
CA LEU A 77 -2.70 -8.52 18.92
C LEU A 77 -1.27 -8.96 19.25
N MET A 78 -0.82 -10.04 18.62
CA MET A 78 0.55 -10.55 18.71
C MET A 78 1.20 -10.40 17.34
N GLY A 79 2.36 -9.72 17.28
CA GLY A 79 3.12 -9.60 16.03
C GLY A 79 3.82 -10.90 15.68
N THR A 80 3.97 -11.14 14.38
CA THR A 80 4.76 -12.24 13.82
C THR A 80 5.76 -11.70 12.80
N ASP A 81 6.70 -12.53 12.37
CA ASP A 81 7.68 -12.16 11.33
C ASP A 81 7.16 -12.39 9.90
N SER A 82 5.93 -12.89 9.75
CA SER A 82 5.33 -13.21 8.45
C SER A 82 4.57 -12.00 7.90
N ALA A 83 4.94 -11.54 6.71
CA ALA A 83 4.28 -10.41 6.04
C ALA A 83 2.83 -10.71 5.60
N THR A 84 2.43 -11.99 5.62
CA THR A 84 1.09 -12.44 5.22
C THR A 84 0.20 -12.79 6.42
N ASP A 85 0.73 -12.68 7.64
CA ASP A 85 -0.07 -12.82 8.85
C ASP A 85 -0.81 -11.51 9.12
N LEU A 86 -2.13 -11.61 9.24
CA LEU A 86 -3.02 -10.47 9.41
C LEU A 86 -3.84 -10.63 10.69
N ALA A 87 -4.23 -9.50 11.27
CA ALA A 87 -5.18 -9.47 12.36
C ALA A 87 -6.13 -8.28 12.21
N ILE A 88 -7.39 -8.48 12.57
CA ILE A 88 -8.43 -7.46 12.52
C ILE A 88 -8.59 -6.87 13.92
N ALA A 89 -8.30 -5.58 14.07
CA ALA A 89 -8.63 -4.83 15.27
C ALA A 89 -10.06 -4.29 15.13
N GLY A 90 -10.99 -4.84 15.93
CA GLY A 90 -12.40 -4.43 15.90
C GLY A 90 -13.30 -5.40 15.14
N ASP A 91 -14.31 -4.85 14.48
CA ASP A 91 -15.36 -5.61 13.81
C ASP A 91 -14.94 -6.02 12.40
N GLY A 92 -15.52 -7.13 11.93
CA GLY A 92 -15.32 -7.63 10.58
C GLY A 92 -14.55 -8.94 10.50
N TRP A 93 -14.63 -9.56 9.33
CA TRP A 93 -14.18 -10.92 9.06
C TRP A 93 -13.37 -10.97 7.77
N PHE A 94 -12.34 -11.80 7.74
CA PHE A 94 -11.71 -12.16 6.48
C PHE A 94 -12.66 -13.04 5.68
N GLY A 95 -12.88 -12.70 4.41
CA GLY A 95 -13.56 -13.60 3.49
C GLY A 95 -12.57 -14.63 2.96
N VAL A 96 -12.92 -15.91 3.04
CA VAL A 96 -12.15 -17.02 2.48
C VAL A 96 -13.06 -17.88 1.60
N SER A 97 -12.51 -18.52 0.57
CA SER A 97 -13.31 -19.37 -0.31
C SER A 97 -12.64 -20.70 -0.60
N SER A 98 -13.41 -21.77 -0.64
CA SER A 98 -13.01 -23.07 -1.18
C SER A 98 -13.27 -23.19 -2.70
N GLY A 99 -13.75 -22.11 -3.33
CA GLY A 99 -14.08 -22.02 -4.76
C GLY A 99 -15.57 -22.04 -5.09
N ALA A 100 -16.40 -22.68 -4.26
CA ALA A 100 -17.85 -22.72 -4.44
C ALA A 100 -18.57 -21.72 -3.52
N ASP A 101 -18.19 -21.71 -2.26
CA ASP A 101 -18.80 -20.87 -1.23
C ASP A 101 -17.79 -19.89 -0.64
N THR A 102 -18.29 -18.74 -0.20
CA THR A 102 -17.54 -17.79 0.63
C THR A 102 -17.85 -18.09 2.08
N MET A 103 -16.79 -18.28 2.86
CA MET A 103 -16.80 -18.46 4.31
C MET A 103 -16.07 -17.29 4.97
N PHE A 104 -16.25 -17.16 6.28
CA PHE A 104 -15.73 -16.02 7.03
C PHE A 104 -14.93 -16.51 8.22
N THR A 105 -13.76 -15.90 8.45
CA THR A 105 -12.87 -16.29 9.54
C THR A 105 -12.21 -15.08 10.17
N ARG A 106 -11.84 -15.20 11.45
CA ARG A 106 -10.95 -14.26 12.14
C ARG A 106 -9.50 -14.72 12.12
N ALA A 107 -9.22 -15.98 11.76
CA ALA A 107 -7.87 -16.48 11.68
C ALA A 107 -7.18 -15.86 10.46
N GLY A 108 -6.14 -15.06 10.70
CA GLY A 108 -5.41 -14.36 9.65
C GLY A 108 -4.03 -14.95 9.34
N ALA A 109 -3.82 -16.24 9.61
CA ALA A 109 -2.60 -16.93 9.23
C ALA A 109 -2.71 -17.40 7.76
N PHE A 110 -2.14 -16.62 6.84
CA PHE A 110 -2.17 -16.89 5.41
C PHE A 110 -0.77 -17.15 4.88
N THR A 111 -0.66 -18.00 3.86
CA THR A 111 0.59 -18.29 3.15
C THR A 111 0.32 -18.36 1.64
N PHE A 112 1.37 -18.26 0.83
CA PHE A 112 1.22 -18.46 -0.61
C PHE A 112 1.27 -19.94 -0.97
N ASP A 113 0.32 -20.39 -1.79
CA ASP A 113 0.38 -21.71 -2.43
C ASP A 113 1.32 -21.73 -3.66
N ALA A 114 1.40 -22.90 -4.32
CA ALA A 114 2.24 -23.09 -5.51
C ALA A 114 1.80 -22.22 -6.72
N ASP A 115 0.50 -21.92 -6.81
CA ASP A 115 -0.10 -21.07 -7.85
C ASP A 115 -0.15 -19.58 -7.44
N ARG A 116 0.44 -19.25 -6.29
CA ARG A 116 0.56 -17.90 -5.73
C ARG A 116 -0.74 -17.25 -5.28
N HIS A 117 -1.70 -18.06 -4.87
CA HIS A 117 -2.84 -17.58 -4.10
C HIS A 117 -2.46 -17.45 -2.62
N LEU A 118 -2.97 -16.42 -1.96
CA LEU A 118 -2.99 -16.40 -0.50
C LEU A 118 -4.04 -17.38 0.01
N VAL A 119 -3.59 -18.37 0.78
CA VAL A 119 -4.43 -19.44 1.34
C VAL A 119 -4.25 -19.50 2.85
N SER A 120 -5.34 -19.85 3.54
CA SER A 120 -5.32 -20.23 4.95
C SER A 120 -4.67 -21.60 5.14
N TYR A 121 -4.39 -21.98 6.39
CA TYR A 121 -3.87 -23.32 6.73
C TYR A 121 -4.78 -24.47 6.25
N ASP A 122 -6.10 -24.23 6.18
CA ASP A 122 -7.09 -25.19 5.68
C ASP A 122 -7.19 -25.23 4.14
N GLY A 123 -6.35 -24.45 3.43
CA GLY A 123 -6.32 -24.39 1.97
C GLY A 123 -7.41 -23.51 1.35
N MET A 124 -8.13 -22.71 2.15
CA MET A 124 -9.12 -21.76 1.63
C MET A 124 -8.45 -20.47 1.16
N TYR A 125 -8.85 -19.96 0.00
CA TYR A 125 -8.30 -18.75 -0.63
C TYR A 125 -8.79 -17.48 0.06
N LEU A 126 -7.88 -16.58 0.44
CA LEU A 126 -8.21 -15.24 0.92
C LEU A 126 -8.84 -14.41 -0.20
N LEU A 127 -9.95 -13.75 0.11
CA LEU A 127 -10.67 -12.89 -0.80
C LEU A 127 -10.24 -11.42 -0.67
N GLY A 128 -10.20 -10.74 -1.80
CA GLY A 128 -9.97 -9.31 -1.88
C GLY A 128 -10.13 -8.78 -3.29
N THR A 129 -9.83 -7.49 -3.45
CA THR A 129 -9.89 -6.79 -4.72
C THR A 129 -8.49 -6.69 -5.29
N LEU A 130 -8.22 -7.29 -6.44
CA LEU A 130 -6.95 -7.11 -7.15
C LEU A 130 -6.92 -5.76 -7.86
N GLY A 131 -5.73 -5.15 -7.92
CA GLY A 131 -5.51 -3.91 -8.67
C GLY A 131 -5.60 -4.14 -10.17
N SER A 132 -6.13 -3.15 -10.90
CA SER A 132 -6.19 -3.17 -12.38
C SER A 132 -4.83 -2.83 -13.04
N ASN A 133 -3.79 -2.66 -12.24
CA ASN A 133 -2.44 -2.28 -12.65
C ASN A 133 -1.50 -3.48 -12.90
N LEU A 134 -2.04 -4.71 -12.89
CA LEU A 134 -1.31 -5.93 -13.23
C LEU A 134 -1.69 -6.41 -14.63
N GLN A 135 -0.71 -6.55 -15.52
CA GLN A 135 -0.88 -7.15 -16.84
C GLN A 135 0.11 -8.31 -17.00
N GLY A 136 -0.34 -9.51 -16.60
CA GLY A 136 0.56 -10.67 -16.46
C GLY A 136 1.62 -10.41 -15.40
N ASN A 137 2.89 -10.48 -15.79
CA ASN A 137 4.04 -10.22 -14.91
C ASN A 137 4.60 -8.80 -15.06
N VAL A 138 3.84 -7.89 -15.67
CA VAL A 138 4.24 -6.49 -15.84
C VAL A 138 3.27 -5.58 -15.09
N MET A 139 3.83 -4.65 -14.33
CA MET A 139 3.09 -3.57 -13.72
C MET A 139 2.81 -2.50 -14.77
N SER A 140 1.53 -2.31 -15.10
CA SER A 140 1.11 -1.37 -16.14
C SER A 140 1.09 0.07 -15.65
N ASN A 141 0.87 0.29 -14.35
CA ASN A 141 0.88 1.60 -13.71
C ASN A 141 1.30 1.48 -12.24
N ILE A 142 1.89 2.54 -11.70
CA ILE A 142 2.19 2.68 -10.28
C ILE A 142 1.04 3.41 -9.61
N VAL A 143 0.49 2.83 -8.54
CA VAL A 143 -0.63 3.42 -7.78
C VAL A 143 -0.38 3.25 -6.30
N ASP A 144 -0.74 4.26 -5.50
CA ASP A 144 -0.55 4.21 -4.05
C ASP A 144 -1.59 3.32 -3.35
N THR A 145 -2.80 3.27 -3.91
CA THR A 145 -3.96 2.60 -3.28
C THR A 145 -4.77 1.81 -4.29
N THR A 146 -5.35 0.70 -3.86
CA THR A 146 -6.34 -0.05 -4.65
C THR A 146 -7.73 0.10 -4.01
N PRO A 147 -8.71 0.69 -4.73
CA PRO A 147 -10.08 0.77 -4.25
C PRO A 147 -10.65 -0.61 -3.93
N LEU A 148 -11.41 -0.73 -2.84
CA LEU A 148 -12.11 -1.97 -2.51
C LEU A 148 -13.37 -2.09 -3.37
N GLY A 149 -13.51 -3.22 -4.08
CA GLY A 149 -14.70 -3.54 -4.88
C GLY A 149 -15.91 -3.92 -4.03
N ALA A 150 -17.04 -4.17 -4.69
CA ALA A 150 -18.24 -4.68 -4.02
C ALA A 150 -18.03 -6.12 -3.51
N PRO A 151 -18.84 -6.62 -2.55
CA PRO A 151 -18.74 -8.00 -2.06
C PRO A 151 -18.80 -9.07 -3.17
N SER A 152 -19.56 -8.84 -4.24
CA SER A 152 -19.68 -9.74 -5.40
C SER A 152 -18.49 -9.69 -6.36
N GLU A 153 -17.61 -8.71 -6.21
CA GLU A 153 -16.44 -8.49 -7.07
C GLU A 153 -15.14 -9.00 -6.43
N GLN A 154 -15.21 -9.52 -5.20
CA GLN A 154 -14.04 -10.06 -4.52
C GLN A 154 -13.59 -11.35 -5.18
N THR A 155 -12.29 -11.45 -5.42
CA THR A 155 -11.66 -12.60 -6.05
C THR A 155 -10.60 -13.18 -5.13
N LYS A 156 -10.06 -14.34 -5.52
CA LYS A 156 -8.91 -14.93 -4.82
C LYS A 156 -7.72 -13.98 -4.97
N MET A 157 -7.04 -13.69 -3.87
CA MET A 157 -5.83 -12.87 -3.91
C MET A 157 -4.67 -13.66 -4.52
N THR A 158 -4.42 -13.46 -5.81
CA THR A 158 -3.32 -14.07 -6.57
C THR A 158 -2.27 -13.02 -6.89
N LEU A 159 -1.00 -13.28 -6.53
CA LEU A 159 0.11 -12.36 -6.80
C LEU A 159 1.29 -13.05 -7.49
N PRO A 160 1.76 -12.57 -8.66
CA PRO A 160 2.84 -13.23 -9.39
C PRO A 160 4.14 -13.29 -8.58
N THR A 161 4.95 -14.34 -8.77
CA THR A 161 6.29 -14.44 -8.15
C THR A 161 7.28 -13.43 -8.72
N ASN A 162 7.15 -13.16 -10.01
CA ASN A 162 8.00 -12.26 -10.75
C ASN A 162 7.09 -11.17 -11.29
N LEU A 163 7.37 -9.94 -10.91
CA LEU A 163 6.65 -8.76 -11.38
C LEU A 163 7.70 -7.73 -11.75
N HIS A 164 7.52 -7.10 -12.91
CA HIS A 164 8.47 -6.17 -13.47
C HIS A 164 7.78 -4.82 -13.71
N VAL A 165 8.47 -3.74 -13.35
CA VAL A 165 8.13 -2.38 -13.75
C VAL A 165 9.01 -2.03 -14.94
N ASN A 166 8.38 -1.64 -16.05
CA ASN A 166 9.14 -1.22 -17.22
C ASN A 166 9.83 0.13 -16.96
N ALA A 167 10.97 0.31 -17.61
CA ALA A 167 11.63 1.60 -17.66
C ALA A 167 10.75 2.62 -18.39
N GLU A 168 10.74 3.85 -17.89
CA GLU A 168 10.18 5.01 -18.56
C GLU A 168 11.36 5.89 -18.98
N PRO A 169 11.57 6.11 -20.30
CA PRO A 169 12.70 6.92 -20.75
C PRO A 169 12.55 8.36 -20.28
N THR A 170 13.66 8.97 -19.86
CA THR A 170 13.68 10.39 -19.53
C THR A 170 13.45 11.20 -20.80
N SER A 171 12.44 12.06 -20.78
CA SER A 171 12.15 13.04 -21.82
C SER A 171 12.34 14.48 -21.34
N TYR A 172 12.40 14.68 -20.01
CA TYR A 172 12.42 16.00 -19.42
C TYR A 172 13.24 16.04 -18.13
N ILE A 173 14.04 17.11 -17.96
CA ILE A 173 14.84 17.37 -16.76
C ILE A 173 14.72 18.84 -16.36
N ASN A 174 14.39 19.10 -15.11
CA ASN A 174 14.51 20.41 -14.46
C ASN A 174 15.86 20.52 -13.78
N PHE A 175 16.57 21.61 -14.03
CA PHE A 175 17.77 22.00 -13.30
C PHE A 175 17.50 23.24 -12.46
N SER A 176 17.99 23.22 -11.23
CA SER A 176 18.00 24.39 -10.36
C SER A 176 19.34 24.54 -9.65
N GLY A 177 19.63 25.74 -9.17
CA GLY A 177 20.89 25.99 -8.48
C GLY A 177 21.42 27.40 -8.68
N ASN A 178 22.66 27.61 -8.25
CA ASN A 178 23.33 28.89 -8.41
C ASN A 178 24.69 28.74 -9.07
N LEU A 179 24.88 29.50 -10.14
CA LEU A 179 26.16 29.75 -10.78
C LEU A 179 26.83 30.93 -10.08
N THR A 180 28.17 30.98 -10.11
CA THR A 180 28.95 32.04 -9.47
C THR A 180 30.17 32.39 -10.29
N SER A 181 30.54 33.67 -10.35
CA SER A 181 31.75 34.07 -11.09
C SER A 181 33.06 33.73 -10.38
N SER A 182 33.02 33.19 -9.16
CA SER A 182 34.21 32.70 -8.46
C SER A 182 34.73 31.37 -8.99
N GLU A 183 33.96 30.67 -9.82
CA GLU A 183 34.35 29.42 -10.48
C GLU A 183 34.45 29.65 -12.00
N GLU A 184 35.49 29.09 -12.62
CA GLU A 184 35.73 29.22 -14.07
C GLU A 184 34.80 28.32 -14.87
N VAL A 185 34.58 27.10 -14.36
CA VAL A 185 33.73 26.07 -14.94
C VAL A 185 32.83 25.52 -13.85
N ILE A 186 31.52 25.46 -14.11
CA ILE A 186 30.54 24.90 -13.18
C ILE A 186 29.86 23.72 -13.85
N HIS A 187 29.70 22.63 -13.10
CA HIS A 187 29.06 21.41 -13.58
C HIS A 187 27.73 21.18 -12.86
N GLN A 188 26.69 20.88 -13.63
CA GLN A 188 25.45 20.27 -13.13
C GLN A 188 25.23 18.95 -13.86
N SER A 189 24.61 17.99 -13.20
CA SER A 189 24.41 16.67 -13.81
C SER A 189 23.09 16.05 -13.41
N SER A 190 22.58 15.16 -14.25
CA SER A 190 21.42 14.32 -13.96
C SER A 190 21.60 12.94 -14.56
N THR A 191 20.97 11.94 -13.94
CA THR A 191 20.76 10.64 -14.58
C THR A 191 19.71 10.79 -15.67
N VAL A 192 19.87 10.00 -16.75
CA VAL A 192 18.92 9.87 -17.86
C VAL A 192 18.65 8.39 -18.07
N ILE A 193 17.38 8.01 -18.19
CA ILE A 193 16.98 6.63 -18.52
C ILE A 193 16.73 6.55 -20.02
N SER A 194 17.38 5.62 -20.70
CA SER A 194 17.15 5.38 -22.13
C SER A 194 15.85 4.60 -22.39
N PRO A 195 15.33 4.57 -23.62
CA PRO A 195 14.19 3.72 -23.99
C PRO A 195 14.44 2.22 -23.82
N SER A 196 15.70 1.78 -23.79
CA SER A 196 16.08 0.39 -23.48
C SER A 196 16.20 0.12 -21.97
N GLY A 197 16.07 1.15 -21.13
CA GLY A 197 16.19 1.06 -19.67
C GLY A 197 17.62 1.23 -19.14
N GLU A 198 18.58 1.59 -19.98
CA GLU A 198 19.96 1.85 -19.56
C GLU A 198 20.08 3.22 -18.89
N GLU A 199 20.79 3.29 -17.77
CA GLU A 199 21.15 4.55 -17.12
C GLU A 199 22.29 5.24 -17.89
N ARG A 200 22.10 6.53 -18.13
CA ARG A 200 23.02 7.45 -18.80
C ARG A 200 23.31 8.64 -17.91
N PHE A 201 24.33 9.40 -18.28
CA PHE A 201 24.76 10.59 -17.55
C PHE A 201 24.62 11.82 -18.45
N LEU A 202 23.85 12.81 -18.01
CA LEU A 202 23.79 14.14 -18.61
C LEU A 202 24.66 15.08 -17.78
N LEU A 203 25.60 15.75 -18.44
CA LEU A 203 26.45 16.80 -17.88
C LEU A 203 26.13 18.14 -18.55
N LEU A 204 25.85 19.15 -17.76
CA LEU A 204 25.82 20.56 -18.16
C LEU A 204 27.08 21.24 -17.65
N GLU A 205 27.91 21.71 -18.57
CA GLU A 205 29.08 22.52 -18.28
C GLU A 205 28.80 23.98 -18.59
N TYR A 206 28.92 24.83 -17.58
CA TYR A 206 28.72 26.28 -17.68
C TYR A 206 30.09 26.97 -17.65
N THR A 207 30.33 27.82 -18.64
CA THR A 207 31.51 28.70 -18.67
C THR A 207 31.08 30.13 -18.92
N LYS A 208 31.75 31.11 -18.30
CA LYS A 208 31.34 32.51 -18.47
C LYS A 208 31.59 32.94 -19.92
N SER A 209 30.54 33.43 -20.59
CA SER A 209 30.63 33.76 -22.02
C SER A 209 31.64 34.87 -22.28
N ALA A 210 32.38 34.78 -23.38
CA ALA A 210 33.28 35.85 -23.80
C ALA A 210 32.52 37.14 -24.16
N GLN A 211 31.27 37.00 -24.62
CA GLN A 211 30.38 38.12 -24.92
C GLN A 211 29.40 38.35 -23.77
N GLN A 212 29.53 39.49 -23.10
CA GLN A 212 28.67 39.88 -21.99
C GLN A 212 27.72 41.01 -22.41
N PRO A 213 26.46 41.02 -21.93
CA PRO A 213 25.54 42.12 -22.12
C PRO A 213 25.99 43.37 -21.33
N GLN A 214 25.37 44.52 -21.60
CA GLN A 214 25.64 45.75 -20.83
C GLN A 214 25.16 45.64 -19.38
N GLU A 215 24.06 44.93 -19.15
CA GLU A 215 23.52 44.60 -17.83
C GLU A 215 23.29 43.10 -17.73
N GLY A 216 23.56 42.52 -16.56
CA GLY A 216 23.43 41.08 -16.32
C GLY A 216 24.68 40.27 -16.66
N ILE A 217 24.50 38.96 -16.83
CA ILE A 217 25.59 38.02 -17.14
C ILE A 217 25.10 36.90 -18.06
N THR A 218 25.95 36.50 -19.00
CA THR A 218 25.71 35.36 -19.90
C THR A 218 26.72 34.25 -19.62
N TRP A 219 26.22 33.02 -19.57
CA TRP A 219 27.03 31.79 -19.51
C TRP A 219 26.81 30.97 -20.78
N ASP A 220 27.90 30.44 -21.33
CA ASP A 220 27.86 29.42 -22.38
C ASP A 220 27.63 28.06 -21.71
N ILE A 221 26.80 27.23 -22.32
CA ILE A 221 26.42 25.90 -21.82
C ILE A 221 26.83 24.85 -22.83
N VAL A 222 27.52 23.81 -22.38
CA VAL A 222 27.72 22.56 -23.13
C VAL A 222 26.96 21.46 -22.43
N ALA A 223 25.95 20.91 -23.11
CA ALA A 223 25.16 19.78 -22.62
C ALA A 223 25.63 18.50 -23.31
N THR A 224 26.15 17.54 -22.55
CA THR A 224 26.68 16.27 -23.06
C THR A 224 25.95 15.10 -22.43
N LEU A 225 25.36 14.25 -23.26
CA LEU A 225 24.77 12.99 -22.86
C LEU A 225 25.73 11.85 -23.17
N SER A 226 26.10 11.06 -22.16
CA SER A 226 27.05 9.95 -22.27
C SER A 226 26.54 8.68 -21.57
N SER A 227 27.28 7.59 -21.74
CA SER A 227 27.18 6.42 -20.85
C SER A 227 27.44 6.82 -19.40
N LYS A 228 26.98 5.99 -18.45
CA LYS A 228 27.12 6.24 -17.01
C LYS A 228 28.57 6.38 -16.54
N ASP A 229 29.51 5.73 -17.21
CA ASP A 229 30.96 5.83 -16.96
C ASP A 229 31.65 6.93 -17.77
N GLY A 230 30.92 7.64 -18.63
CA GLY A 230 31.44 8.69 -19.50
C GLY A 230 32.26 8.19 -20.69
N ALA A 231 32.36 6.88 -20.93
CA ALA A 231 33.17 6.31 -22.00
C ALA A 231 32.60 6.60 -23.41
N ASP A 232 31.28 6.53 -23.57
CA ASP A 232 30.59 6.74 -24.84
C ASP A 232 29.76 8.02 -24.80
N VAL A 233 30.00 8.94 -25.74
CA VAL A 233 29.20 10.17 -25.89
C VAL A 233 28.12 9.94 -26.94
N TYR A 234 26.86 10.09 -26.55
CA TYR A 234 25.71 9.90 -27.43
C TYR A 234 25.30 11.19 -28.14
N ALA A 235 25.31 12.31 -27.43
CA ALA A 235 24.94 13.60 -27.98
C ALA A 235 25.65 14.75 -27.25
N THR A 236 25.88 15.85 -27.97
CA THR A 236 26.36 17.10 -27.37
C THR A 236 25.67 18.27 -28.06
N GLN A 237 25.20 19.21 -27.26
CA GLN A 237 24.57 20.44 -27.71
C GLN A 237 25.17 21.63 -26.98
N GLN A 238 25.11 22.79 -27.61
CA GLN A 238 25.61 24.03 -27.03
C GLN A 238 24.50 25.08 -27.02
N GLY A 239 24.53 25.94 -26.02
CA GLY A 239 23.61 27.05 -25.91
C GLY A 239 24.17 28.13 -25.00
N THR A 240 23.32 29.07 -24.64
CA THR A 240 23.63 30.11 -23.66
C THR A 240 22.50 30.22 -22.66
N VAL A 241 22.80 30.76 -21.49
CA VAL A 241 21.81 31.22 -20.52
C VAL A 241 22.14 32.65 -20.11
N GLN A 242 21.13 33.49 -20.05
CA GLN A 242 21.24 34.92 -19.73
C GLN A 242 20.53 35.21 -18.43
N PHE A 243 21.16 36.03 -17.58
CA PHE A 243 20.62 36.47 -16.31
C PHE A 243 20.59 37.99 -16.22
N ASP A 244 19.65 38.53 -15.46
CA ASP A 244 19.60 39.96 -15.14
C ASP A 244 20.67 40.34 -14.09
N ALA A 245 20.77 41.64 -13.79
CA ALA A 245 21.74 42.16 -12.82
C ALA A 245 21.52 41.67 -11.37
N ARG A 246 20.38 41.04 -11.08
CA ARG A 246 20.04 40.46 -9.77
C ARG A 246 20.24 38.95 -9.74
N GLY A 247 20.62 38.34 -10.86
CA GLY A 247 20.87 36.90 -10.99
C GLY A 247 19.66 36.06 -11.42
N ALA A 248 18.55 36.68 -11.80
CA ALA A 248 17.37 35.98 -12.30
C ALA A 248 17.53 35.60 -13.77
N ILE A 249 17.10 34.40 -14.17
CA ILE A 249 17.17 33.95 -15.57
C ILE A 249 16.21 34.77 -16.44
N LEU A 250 16.73 35.26 -17.56
CA LEU A 250 16.00 35.97 -18.62
C LEU A 250 15.61 35.04 -19.77
N GLY A 251 16.42 34.01 -20.02
CA GLY A 251 16.19 33.01 -21.06
C GLY A 251 17.44 32.18 -21.34
N TYR A 252 17.25 31.10 -22.08
CA TYR A 252 18.32 30.19 -22.49
C TYR A 252 18.03 29.57 -23.86
N THR A 253 19.06 29.06 -24.53
CA THR A 253 18.97 28.53 -25.90
C THR A 253 19.43 27.09 -26.04
N VAL A 254 19.61 26.35 -24.94
CA VAL A 254 20.10 24.97 -24.98
C VAL A 254 19.10 24.08 -25.72
N PRO A 255 19.46 23.48 -26.88
CA PRO A 255 18.58 22.61 -27.63
C PRO A 255 18.30 21.28 -26.90
N SER A 256 17.24 20.58 -27.31
CA SER A 256 17.00 19.21 -26.86
C SER A 256 18.10 18.26 -27.34
N LEU A 257 18.46 17.29 -26.50
CA LEU A 257 19.35 16.18 -26.86
C LEU A 257 18.51 14.98 -27.36
N ASP A 258 19.13 14.09 -28.13
CA ASP A 258 18.48 12.83 -28.54
C ASP A 258 18.81 11.70 -27.55
N ASN A 259 17.81 11.21 -26.82
CA ASN A 259 17.92 10.06 -25.93
C ASN A 259 17.48 8.78 -26.68
N SER A 260 18.19 8.45 -27.76
CA SER A 260 17.91 7.28 -28.61
C SER A 260 16.49 7.23 -29.18
N GLY A 261 16.04 8.33 -29.77
CA GLY A 261 14.73 8.50 -30.40
C GLY A 261 13.71 9.24 -29.54
N VAL A 262 14.00 9.47 -28.25
CA VAL A 262 13.20 10.30 -27.35
C VAL A 262 13.88 11.66 -27.20
N PRO A 263 13.24 12.78 -27.59
CA PRO A 263 13.78 14.11 -27.34
C PRO A 263 13.90 14.36 -25.83
N LEU A 264 15.09 14.75 -25.38
CA LEU A 264 15.39 15.13 -24.00
C LEU A 264 15.42 16.65 -23.89
N THR A 265 14.40 17.22 -23.27
CA THR A 265 14.31 18.66 -23.00
C THR A 265 14.88 18.99 -21.63
N MET A 266 15.70 20.04 -21.58
CA MET A 266 16.27 20.56 -20.34
C MET A 266 15.62 21.90 -20.00
N ASN A 267 15.12 22.02 -18.78
CA ASN A 267 14.55 23.24 -18.25
C ASN A 267 15.49 23.85 -17.21
N LEU A 268 15.93 25.08 -17.45
CA LEU A 268 16.77 25.84 -16.51
C LEU A 268 15.95 26.81 -15.64
N GLY A 269 14.63 26.82 -15.82
CA GLY A 269 13.68 27.60 -15.05
C GLY A 269 13.39 29.01 -15.59
N GLU A 270 12.71 29.80 -14.77
CA GLU A 270 12.26 31.16 -15.10
C GLU A 270 12.43 32.11 -13.89
N SER A 271 12.92 33.32 -14.14
CA SER A 271 13.26 34.30 -13.10
C SER A 271 14.18 33.72 -11.99
N PHE A 272 13.74 33.63 -10.74
CA PHE A 272 14.50 33.02 -9.64
C PHE A 272 14.14 31.55 -9.37
N ALA A 273 13.20 30.99 -10.12
CA ALA A 273 12.79 29.60 -10.00
C ALA A 273 13.55 28.74 -11.01
N GLY A 274 14.70 28.20 -10.61
CA GLY A 274 15.58 27.39 -11.46
C GLY A 274 17.06 27.69 -11.21
N VAL A 275 17.83 27.76 -12.29
CA VAL A 275 19.23 28.20 -12.25
C VAL A 275 19.26 29.72 -12.05
N THR A 276 20.17 30.19 -11.20
CA THR A 276 20.43 31.60 -10.93
C THR A 276 21.91 31.90 -11.11
N SER A 277 22.30 33.16 -11.26
CA SER A 277 23.71 33.57 -11.26
C SER A 277 23.95 34.62 -10.19
N ILE A 278 24.52 34.21 -9.06
CA ILE A 278 24.72 35.05 -7.89
C ILE A 278 26.16 34.91 -7.40
N ASP A 279 26.85 36.04 -7.30
CA ASP A 279 28.22 36.09 -6.79
C ASP A 279 28.28 35.94 -5.27
N ASN A 280 29.39 35.40 -4.77
CA ASN A 280 29.65 35.14 -3.34
C ASN A 280 28.69 34.15 -2.67
N VAL A 281 27.99 33.32 -3.44
CA VAL A 281 27.23 32.17 -2.96
C VAL A 281 27.94 30.90 -3.44
N LYS A 282 28.08 29.90 -2.56
CA LYS A 282 28.64 28.60 -2.94
C LYS A 282 27.78 27.97 -4.02
N VAL A 283 28.39 27.37 -5.04
CA VAL A 283 27.65 26.59 -6.04
C VAL A 283 26.86 25.49 -5.35
N SER A 284 25.57 25.43 -5.67
CA SER A 284 24.67 24.34 -5.33
C SER A 284 23.81 24.06 -6.55
N TYR A 285 23.42 22.80 -6.73
CA TYR A 285 22.51 22.43 -7.79
C TYR A 285 21.65 21.25 -7.37
N ASP A 286 20.51 21.14 -8.04
CA ASP A 286 19.59 20.02 -7.93
C ASP A 286 19.00 19.74 -9.31
N SER A 287 18.60 18.49 -9.55
CA SER A 287 17.98 18.08 -10.80
C SER A 287 16.85 17.09 -10.55
N GLU A 288 15.74 17.29 -11.23
CA GLU A 288 14.57 16.40 -11.18
C GLU A 288 14.18 15.99 -12.60
N HIS A 289 13.87 14.70 -12.80
CA HIS A 289 13.58 14.15 -14.12
C HIS A 289 12.39 13.21 -14.11
N ASP A 290 11.76 13.03 -15.28
CA ASP A 290 10.58 12.18 -15.46
C ASP A 290 10.90 10.70 -15.71
N GLY A 291 12.16 10.36 -16.00
CA GLY A 291 12.53 8.97 -16.28
C GLY A 291 12.52 8.08 -15.05
N ARG A 292 12.24 6.79 -15.27
CA ARG A 292 12.24 5.75 -14.24
C ARG A 292 12.98 4.52 -14.73
N ALA A 293 13.93 4.02 -13.95
CA ALA A 293 14.61 2.77 -14.27
C ALA A 293 13.61 1.59 -14.23
N ALA A 294 13.90 0.54 -15.00
CA ALA A 294 13.19 -0.73 -14.83
C ALA A 294 13.43 -1.28 -13.42
N GLY A 295 12.49 -2.08 -12.92
CA GLY A 295 12.65 -2.68 -11.60
C GLY A 295 12.00 -4.06 -11.50
N ASP A 296 12.67 -4.93 -10.75
CA ASP A 296 12.22 -6.28 -10.46
C ASP A 296 11.65 -6.36 -9.05
N LEU A 297 10.63 -7.20 -8.87
CA LEU A 297 9.98 -7.40 -7.58
C LEU A 297 10.97 -7.89 -6.52
N VAL A 298 11.04 -7.17 -5.40
CA VAL A 298 11.75 -7.58 -4.18
C VAL A 298 10.83 -8.37 -3.26
N GLY A 299 9.56 -7.96 -3.13
CA GLY A 299 8.59 -8.66 -2.30
C GLY A 299 7.24 -7.94 -2.18
N TYR A 300 6.35 -8.57 -1.42
CA TYR A 300 5.04 -8.04 -1.09
C TYR A 300 4.91 -7.83 0.41
N ASN A 301 4.23 -6.76 0.80
CA ASN A 301 3.82 -6.50 2.18
C ASN A 301 2.35 -6.09 2.21
N ILE A 302 1.69 -6.30 3.34
CA ILE A 302 0.30 -5.84 3.55
C ILE A 302 0.32 -4.73 4.59
N ASN A 303 -0.17 -3.55 4.21
CA ASN A 303 -0.22 -2.40 5.13
C ASN A 303 -1.43 -2.47 6.08
N ALA A 304 -1.49 -1.57 7.06
CA ALA A 304 -2.58 -1.53 8.04
C ALA A 304 -3.98 -1.26 7.45
N ASN A 305 -4.06 -0.76 6.21
CA ASN A 305 -5.32 -0.55 5.49
C ASN A 305 -5.79 -1.80 4.72
N GLY A 306 -5.03 -2.89 4.81
CA GLY A 306 -5.25 -4.13 4.09
C GLY A 306 -4.77 -4.09 2.63
N GLU A 307 -4.00 -3.08 2.23
CA GLU A 307 -3.49 -2.98 0.86
C GLU A 307 -2.22 -3.83 0.73
N MET A 308 -2.18 -4.60 -0.34
CA MET A 308 -1.03 -5.38 -0.74
C MET A 308 -0.11 -4.51 -1.59
N ILE A 309 1.08 -4.24 -1.09
CA ILE A 309 2.08 -3.38 -1.71
C ILE A 309 3.19 -4.26 -2.29
N ALA A 310 3.43 -4.13 -3.59
CA ALA A 310 4.62 -4.65 -4.26
C ALA A 310 5.75 -3.63 -4.16
N SER A 311 6.94 -4.08 -3.74
CA SER A 311 8.15 -3.26 -3.70
C SER A 311 9.18 -3.78 -4.69
N PHE A 312 9.85 -2.86 -5.39
CA PHE A 312 10.79 -3.14 -6.46
C PHE A 312 12.21 -2.66 -6.12
N ASP A 313 13.22 -3.23 -6.75
CA ASP A 313 14.64 -2.93 -6.49
C ASP A 313 15.07 -1.53 -6.96
N ASN A 314 14.34 -0.93 -7.90
CA ASN A 314 14.47 0.46 -8.32
C ASN A 314 13.85 1.47 -7.33
N GLY A 315 13.40 1.00 -6.15
CA GLY A 315 12.82 1.84 -5.09
C GLY A 315 11.34 2.17 -5.27
N VAL A 316 10.72 1.75 -6.36
CA VAL A 316 9.28 1.94 -6.60
C VAL A 316 8.48 1.02 -5.69
N SER A 317 7.31 1.48 -5.25
CA SER A 317 6.30 0.64 -4.61
C SER A 317 4.93 0.95 -5.19
N SER A 318 4.06 -0.05 -5.25
CA SER A 318 2.73 0.07 -5.85
C SER A 318 1.74 -0.87 -5.19
N SER A 319 0.52 -0.39 -4.93
CA SER A 319 -0.58 -1.24 -4.49
C SER A 319 -1.02 -2.14 -5.64
N VAL A 320 -1.09 -3.44 -5.35
CA VAL A 320 -1.48 -4.51 -6.29
C VAL A 320 -2.81 -5.15 -5.93
N GLY A 321 -3.39 -4.76 -4.80
CA GLY A 321 -4.68 -5.25 -4.35
C GLY A 321 -5.00 -4.81 -2.94
N ARG A 322 -6.20 -5.16 -2.48
CA ARG A 322 -6.66 -4.90 -1.12
C ARG A 322 -7.47 -6.07 -0.58
N VAL A 323 -7.12 -6.52 0.62
CA VAL A 323 -7.85 -7.57 1.34
C VAL A 323 -9.26 -7.08 1.69
N ALA A 324 -10.27 -7.93 1.47
CA ALA A 324 -11.64 -7.59 1.81
C ALA A 324 -11.98 -7.96 3.25
N LEU A 325 -12.60 -7.02 3.96
CA LEU A 325 -13.23 -7.25 5.26
C LEU A 325 -14.75 -7.21 5.12
N PHE A 326 -15.40 -8.20 5.70
CA PHE A 326 -16.85 -8.37 5.66
C PHE A 326 -17.47 -8.10 7.02
N HIS A 327 -18.66 -7.51 7.02
CA HIS A 327 -19.42 -7.18 8.22
C HIS A 327 -20.87 -7.62 7.96
N PHE A 328 -21.55 -8.12 8.99
CA PHE A 328 -22.94 -8.53 8.88
C PHE A 328 -23.83 -7.59 9.69
N GLY A 329 -25.09 -7.44 9.25
CA GLY A 329 -26.08 -6.66 10.00
C GLY A 329 -26.36 -7.26 11.39
N ASN A 330 -26.13 -8.56 11.53
CA ASN A 330 -26.11 -9.28 12.79
C ASN A 330 -25.02 -10.36 12.74
N ASP A 331 -24.01 -10.22 13.59
CA ASP A 331 -22.91 -11.17 13.76
C ASP A 331 -23.25 -12.32 14.74
N GLN A 332 -24.46 -12.31 15.34
CA GLN A 332 -24.97 -13.33 16.26
C GLN A 332 -26.02 -14.25 15.62
#